data_AF-A0A933LTC0-F1
#
_entry.id   AF-A0A933LTC0-F1
#
_cell.length_a   1.000
_cell.length_b   1.000
_cell.length_c   1.000
_cell.angle_alpha   90.00
_cell.angle_beta   90.00
_cell.angle_gamma   90.00
#
_symmetry.space_group_name_H-M   'P 1'
#
loop_
_entity.id
_entity.type
_entity.pdbx_description
1 polymer ?
#
loop_
_entity_poly.entity_id
_entity_poly.type
_entity_poly.pdbx_seq_one_letter_code
_entity_poly.pdbx_strand_id
1 'polypeptide(L)'
;MSSTGEAPTDPFAELNEAQRAAATFGGPGPLLVIAGAGTGKTATLAHRVAHLVVSGVDPGRILLLTFTRRAAEEMIRRTERIVALPMELR
;
A
#
# COMPACT_ATOMS: atom_id res chain seq x y z
N MET A 1 -5.88 31.90 -18.68
CA MET A 1 -6.66 31.06 -17.75
C MET A 1 -6.09 29.66 -17.89
N SER A 2 -5.05 29.36 -17.12
CA SER A 2 -4.29 28.12 -17.22
C SER A 2 -4.95 27.06 -16.35
N SER A 3 -5.44 26.01 -16.98
CA SER A 3 -5.91 24.79 -16.32
C SER A 3 -4.72 24.09 -15.67
N THR A 4 -4.54 24.26 -14.36
CA THR A 4 -3.68 23.37 -13.58
C THR A 4 -4.40 22.04 -13.49
N GLY A 5 -4.04 21.11 -14.39
CA GLY A 5 -4.38 19.71 -14.22
C GLY A 5 -3.66 19.23 -12.96
N GLU A 6 -4.42 18.99 -11.89
CA GLU A 6 -3.92 18.36 -10.69
C GLU A 6 -3.45 16.96 -11.08
N ALA A 7 -2.14 16.72 -11.04
CA ALA A 7 -1.59 15.41 -11.35
C ALA A 7 -2.21 14.38 -10.39
N PRO A 8 -2.56 13.16 -10.85
CA PRO A 8 -3.10 12.14 -9.97
C PRO A 8 -2.14 11.91 -8.80
N THR A 9 -2.64 12.04 -7.58
CA THR A 9 -1.88 11.85 -6.35
C THR A 9 -1.33 10.43 -6.33
N ASP A 10 -0.03 10.25 -6.55
CA ASP A 10 0.62 8.95 -6.54
C ASP A 10 0.42 8.30 -5.15
N PRO A 11 -0.32 7.18 -5.04
CA PRO A 11 -0.61 6.55 -3.76
C PRO A 11 0.65 6.00 -3.07
N PHE A 12 1.81 6.02 -3.74
CA PHE A 12 3.10 5.62 -3.19
C PHE A 12 4.05 6.79 -2.95
N ALA A 13 3.62 8.05 -3.12
CA ALA A 13 4.48 9.24 -2.98
C ALA A 13 5.21 9.31 -1.63
N GLU A 14 4.61 8.74 -0.57
CA GLU A 14 5.20 8.69 0.77
C GLU A 14 6.26 7.59 0.97
N LEU A 15 6.43 6.69 0.00
CA LEU A 15 7.40 5.59 0.08
C LEU A 15 8.75 5.98 -0.53
N ASN A 16 9.82 5.61 0.17
CA ASN A 16 11.15 5.60 -0.45
C ASN A 16 11.25 4.48 -1.50
N GLU A 17 12.34 4.48 -2.27
CA GLU A 17 12.55 3.53 -3.38
C GLU A 17 12.48 2.07 -2.93
N ALA A 18 13.14 1.69 -1.84
CA ALA A 18 13.14 0.32 -1.33
C ALA A 18 11.75 -0.13 -0.84
N GLN A 19 11.02 0.76 -0.17
CA GLN A 19 9.65 0.50 0.27
C GLN A 19 8.71 0.36 -0.92
N ARG A 20 8.84 1.23 -1.94
CA ARG A 20 8.06 1.16 -3.16
C ARG A 20 8.32 -0.15 -3.90
N ALA A 21 9.58 -0.53 -4.09
CA ALA A 21 9.96 -1.80 -4.71
C ALA A 21 9.36 -3.01 -3.96
N ALA A 22 9.35 -2.99 -2.63
CA ALA A 22 8.70 -4.02 -1.83
C ALA A 22 7.16 -4.01 -1.98
N ALA A 23 6.55 -2.83 -2.03
CA ALA A 23 5.10 -2.68 -2.19
C ALA A 23 4.61 -3.09 -3.60
N THR A 24 5.44 -2.92 -4.63
CA THR A 24 5.09 -3.25 -6.02
C THR A 24 5.72 -4.55 -6.52
N PHE A 25 6.34 -5.34 -5.64
CA PHE A 25 7.01 -6.59 -6.02
C PHE A 25 6.07 -7.54 -6.79
N GLY A 26 6.42 -7.88 -8.03
CA GLY A 26 5.64 -8.79 -8.88
C GLY A 26 6.45 -10.00 -9.36
N GLY A 27 7.63 -10.23 -8.78
CA GLY A 27 8.53 -11.31 -9.18
C GLY A 27 8.03 -12.70 -8.78
N PRO A 28 8.58 -13.77 -9.36
CA PRO A 28 8.24 -15.14 -8.98
C PRO A 28 8.68 -15.43 -7.53
N GLY A 29 7.83 -16.14 -6.77
CA GLY A 29 8.17 -16.63 -5.44
C GLY A 29 7.91 -15.65 -4.27
N PRO A 30 8.28 -16.04 -3.04
CA PRO A 30 8.05 -15.25 -1.83
C PRO A 30 9.02 -14.06 -1.69
N LEU A 31 8.57 -12.98 -1.04
CA LEU A 31 9.39 -11.82 -0.68
C LEU A 31 9.60 -11.73 0.84
N LEU A 32 10.85 -11.58 1.28
CA LEU A 32 11.20 -11.28 2.67
C LEU A 32 11.73 -9.85 2.79
N VAL A 33 11.12 -9.04 3.66
CA VAL A 33 11.55 -7.66 3.94
C VAL A 33 12.14 -7.58 5.35
N ILE A 34 13.44 -7.29 5.44
CA ILE A 34 14.15 -7.09 6.71
C ILE A 34 14.44 -5.61 6.87
N ALA A 35 14.01 -5.02 7.99
CA ALA A 35 14.30 -3.62 8.29
C ALA A 35 14.25 -3.35 9.80
N GLY A 36 14.95 -2.31 10.25
CA GLY A 36 15.02 -1.89 11.66
C GLY A 36 13.68 -1.40 12.24
N ALA A 37 13.65 -1.12 13.54
CA ALA A 37 12.48 -0.47 14.16
C ALA A 37 12.27 0.93 13.54
N GLY A 38 11.01 1.35 13.37
CA GLY A 38 10.67 2.67 12.84
C GLY A 38 10.86 2.88 11.33
N THR A 39 11.36 1.90 10.57
CA THR A 39 11.66 2.04 9.14
C THR A 39 10.45 1.92 8.20
N GLY A 40 9.23 1.99 8.73
CA GLY A 40 8.02 1.98 7.91
C GLY A 40 7.53 0.61 7.42
N LYS A 41 8.00 -0.53 7.96
CA LYS A 41 7.55 -1.90 7.55
C LYS A 41 6.03 -2.04 7.43
N THR A 42 5.31 -1.54 8.43
CA THR A 42 3.84 -1.55 8.49
C THR A 42 3.22 -0.68 7.39
N ALA A 43 3.81 0.49 7.11
CA ALA A 43 3.35 1.37 6.03
C ALA A 43 3.57 0.72 4.66
N THR A 44 4.74 0.10 4.45
CA THR A 44 5.04 -0.66 3.22
C THR A 44 4.05 -1.80 2.99
N LEU A 45 3.69 -2.56 4.03
CA LEU A 45 2.67 -3.61 3.94
C LEU A 45 1.29 -3.06 3.57
N ALA A 46 0.88 -1.91 4.11
CA ALA A 46 -0.42 -1.32 3.79
C ALA A 46 -0.48 -0.87 2.32
N HIS A 47 0.60 -0.24 1.84
CA HIS A 47 0.75 0.11 0.44
C HIS A 47 0.80 -1.11 -0.49
N ARG A 48 1.40 -2.22 -0.05
CA ARG A 48 1.38 -3.48 -0.80
C ARG A 48 -0.05 -3.99 -1.00
N VAL A 49 -0.85 -4.02 0.05
CA VAL A 49 -2.25 -4.46 -0.06
C VAL A 49 -3.02 -3.49 -0.97
N ALA A 50 -2.87 -2.18 -0.77
CA ALA A 50 -3.51 -1.19 -1.63
C ALA A 50 -3.10 -1.34 -3.10
N HIS A 51 -1.81 -1.56 -3.38
CA HIS A 51 -1.30 -1.82 -4.73
C HIS A 51 -1.99 -3.00 -5.38
N LEU A 52 -2.12 -4.13 -4.67
CA LEU A 52 -2.79 -5.33 -5.19
C LEU A 52 -4.26 -5.05 -5.50
N VAL A 53 -4.98 -4.39 -4.59
CA VAL A 53 -6.40 -4.07 -4.77
C VAL A 53 -6.62 -3.12 -5.94
N VAL A 54 -5.84 -2.03 -6.04
CA VAL A 54 -5.91 -1.07 -7.15
C VAL A 54 -5.52 -1.73 -8.48
N SER A 55 -4.63 -2.72 -8.45
CA SER A 55 -4.26 -3.52 -9.62
C SER A 55 -5.32 -4.57 -10.00
N GLY A 56 -6.47 -4.60 -9.33
CA GLY A 56 -7.60 -5.47 -9.65
C GLY A 56 -7.58 -6.84 -8.96
N VAL A 57 -6.69 -7.07 -7.98
CA VAL A 57 -6.75 -8.28 -7.16
C VAL A 57 -7.97 -8.19 -6.25
N ASP A 58 -8.81 -9.22 -6.31
CA ASP A 58 -9.94 -9.38 -5.40
C ASP A 58 -9.45 -9.35 -3.92
N PRO A 59 -9.89 -8.37 -3.11
CA PRO A 59 -9.50 -8.28 -1.71
C PRO A 59 -9.78 -9.56 -0.91
N GLY A 60 -10.83 -10.32 -1.28
CA GLY A 60 -11.16 -11.61 -0.66
C GLY A 60 -10.08 -12.68 -0.82
N ARG A 61 -9.11 -12.48 -1.73
CA ARG A 61 -7.96 -13.37 -1.95
C ARG A 61 -6.70 -12.94 -1.21
N ILE A 62 -6.74 -11.85 -0.45
CA ILE A 62 -5.59 -11.30 0.28
C ILE A 62 -5.74 -11.61 1.77
N LEU A 63 -4.81 -12.40 2.32
CA LEU A 63 -4.71 -12.65 3.76
C LEU A 63 -3.60 -11.80 4.38
N LEU A 64 -3.97 -10.90 5.29
CA LEU A 64 -3.02 -10.14 6.11
C LEU A 64 -3.06 -10.64 7.56
N LEU A 65 -1.91 -11.03 8.09
CA LEU A 65 -1.77 -11.53 9.46
C LEU A 65 -0.89 -10.62 10.31
N THR A 66 -1.27 -10.44 11.56
CA THR A 66 -0.52 -9.70 12.57
C THR A 66 -0.83 -10.26 13.96
N PHE A 67 -0.01 -9.91 14.95
CA PHE A 67 -0.05 -10.53 16.27
C PHE A 67 -1.27 -10.12 17.10
N THR A 68 -1.85 -8.94 16.85
CA THR A 68 -2.97 -8.42 17.64
C THR A 68 -4.14 -7.98 16.77
N ARG A 69 -5.36 -8.12 17.30
CA ARG A 69 -6.58 -7.63 16.65
C ARG A 69 -6.52 -6.14 16.32
N ARG A 70 -6.03 -5.33 17.27
CA ARG A 70 -5.86 -3.88 17.08
C ARG A 70 -4.93 -3.54 15.91
N ALA A 71 -3.83 -4.28 15.74
CA ALA A 71 -2.94 -4.08 14.61
C ALA A 71 -3.60 -4.46 13.29
N ALA A 72 -4.45 -5.50 13.28
CA ALA A 72 -5.18 -5.92 12.09
C ALA A 72 -6.18 -4.83 11.64
N GLU A 73 -6.97 -4.31 12.59
CA GLU A 73 -7.91 -3.22 12.33
C GLU A 73 -7.21 -1.94 11.85
N GLU A 74 -6.05 -1.61 12.42
CA GLU A 74 -5.25 -0.46 11.99
C GLU A 74 -4.71 -0.63 10.56
N MET A 75 -4.29 -1.85 10.21
CA MET A 75 -3.85 -2.15 8.85
C MET A 75 -4.98 -2.03 7.82
N ILE A 76 -6.19 -2.48 8.18
CA ILE A 76 -7.39 -2.32 7.34
C ILE A 76 -7.65 -0.84 7.11
N ARG A 77 -7.78 -0.03 8.17
CA ARG A 77 -8.02 1.42 8.07
C ARG A 77 -6.97 2.14 7.23
N ARG A 78 -5.69 1.79 7.39
CA ARG A 78 -4.61 2.37 6.58
C ARG A 78 -4.77 2.05 5.11
N THR A 79 -5.06 0.79 4.80
CA THR A 79 -5.24 0.31 3.42
C THR A 79 -6.44 1.01 2.78
N GLU A 80 -7.57 1.10 3.47
CA GLU A 80 -8.78 1.79 2.98
C GLU A 80 -8.50 3.25 2.62
N ARG A 81 -7.76 3.99 3.46
CA ARG A 81 -7.35 5.36 3.15
C ARG A 81 -6.48 5.45 1.89
N ILE A 82 -5.50 4.55 1.75
CA ILE A 82 -4.61 4.53 0.58
C ILE A 82 -5.38 4.18 -0.70
N VAL A 83 -6.41 3.32 -0.62
CA VAL A 83 -7.25 2.93 -1.76
C VAL A 83 -8.29 4.00 -2.11
N ALA A 84 -8.76 4.79 -1.14
CA ALA A 84 -9.69 5.89 -1.39
C ALA A 84 -9.05 7.01 -2.25
N LEU A 85 -7.79 7.35 -1.99
CA LEU A 85 -7.02 8.36 -2.76
C LEU A 85 -7.06 8.13 -4.29
N PRO A 86 -6.81 6.92 -4.82
CA PRO A 86 -6.93 6.63 -6.24
C PRO A 86 -8.36 6.48 -6.76
N MET A 87 -9.38 6.29 -5.91
CA MET A 87 -10.79 6.24 -6.35
C MET A 87 -11.43 7.61 -6.51
N GLU A 88 -10.97 8.63 -5.77
CA GLU A 88 -11.43 10.02 -5.92
C GLU A 88 -11.01 10.66 -7.26
N LEU A 89 -10.14 9.98 -8.02
CA LEU A 89 -9.58 10.43 -9.30
C LEU A 89 -10.25 9.77 -10.53
N ARG A 90 -11.44 9.17 -10.39
CA ARG A 90 -12.21 8.55 -11.49
C ARG A 90 -13.55 9.22 -11.74
#